data_AF-A0A8S0YLH6-F1
#
_entry.id   AF-A0A8S0YLH6-F1
#
_cell.length_a   1.000
_cell.length_b   1.000
_cell.length_c   1.000
_cell.angle_alpha   90.00
_cell.angle_beta   90.00
_cell.angle_gamma   90.00
#
_symmetry.space_group_name_H-M   'P 1'
#
loop_
_entity.id
_entity.type
_entity.pdbx_description
1 polymer ?
#
loop_
_entity_poly.entity_id
_entity_poly.type
_entity_poly.pdbx_seq_one_letter_code
_entity_poly.pdbx_strand_id
1 'polypeptide(L)'
;MPFGEGPRICIGLRFAKMQVIAGLVTLLKKYRVELAEGMERKVEFEPKGLITYPISGINLKFIEREGWKDRVFQSPKSKVSS
;
A
#
# COMPACT_ATOMS: atom_id res chain seq x y z
N MET A 1 17.10 -3.45 7.12
CA MET A 1 16.87 -2.58 5.94
C MET A 1 16.39 -3.41 4.75
N PRO A 2 15.15 -3.23 4.24
CA PRO A 2 14.54 -4.10 3.21
C PRO A 2 15.10 -3.94 1.79
N PHE A 3 15.86 -2.87 1.53
CA PHE A 3 16.47 -2.58 0.24
C PHE A 3 18.01 -2.57 0.31
N GLY A 4 18.58 -3.09 1.40
CA GLY A 4 20.01 -2.99 1.70
C GLY A 4 20.47 -1.56 2.03
N GLU A 5 21.79 -1.41 2.17
CA GLU A 5 22.52 -0.16 2.38
C GLU A 5 23.88 -0.25 1.68
N GLY A 6 24.59 0.88 1.56
CA GLY A 6 25.95 0.92 1.01
C GLY A 6 26.01 0.66 -0.52
N PRO A 7 27.17 0.23 -1.04
CA PRO A 7 27.41 0.14 -2.50
C PRO A 7 26.55 -0.91 -3.22
N ARG A 8 25.87 -1.78 -2.47
CA ARG A 8 24.96 -2.83 -2.97
C ARG A 8 23.49 -2.51 -2.66
N ILE A 9 23.15 -1.25 -2.40
CA ILE A 9 21.75 -0.83 -2.21
C ILE A 9 20.92 -1.17 -3.45
N CYS A 10 19.67 -1.58 -3.23
CA CYS A 10 18.75 -1.91 -4.31
C CYS A 10 18.52 -0.69 -5.22
N ILE A 11 18.92 -0.82 -6.48
CA ILE A 11 18.71 0.22 -7.51
C ILE A 11 17.21 0.50 -7.77
N GLY A 12 16.36 -0.50 -7.51
CA GLY A 12 14.90 -0.41 -7.67
C GLY A 12 14.18 0.35 -6.55
N LEU A 13 14.86 0.80 -5.50
CA LEU A 13 14.24 1.44 -4.32
C LEU A 13 13.32 2.60 -4.69
N ARG A 14 13.77 3.51 -5.55
CA ARG A 14 12.97 4.69 -5.94
C ARG A 14 11.74 4.30 -6.75
N PHE A 15 11.93 3.42 -7.73
CA PHE A 15 10.85 2.92 -8.57
C PHE A 15 9.78 2.19 -7.74
N ALA A 16 10.21 1.24 -6.89
CA ALA A 16 9.31 0.48 -6.03
C ALA A 16 8.48 1.40 -5.10
N LYS A 17 9.12 2.40 -4.48
CA LYS A 17 8.42 3.38 -3.63
C LYS A 17 7.35 4.14 -4.42
N MET A 18 7.68 4.66 -5.59
CA MET A 18 6.72 5.42 -6.40
C MET A 18 5.52 4.55 -6.80
N GLN A 19 5.78 3.34 -7.30
CA GLN A 19 4.72 2.42 -7.74
C GLN A 19 3.81 1.99 -6.58
N VAL A 20 4.39 1.56 -5.47
CA VAL A 20 3.62 1.10 -4.30
C VAL A 20 2.79 2.23 -3.70
N ILE A 21 3.36 3.43 -3.55
CA ILE A 21 2.61 4.57 -3.01
C ILE A 21 1.46 4.95 -3.95
N ALA A 22 1.71 5.06 -5.26
CA ALA A 22 0.68 5.39 -6.23
C ALA A 22 -0.47 4.36 -6.24
N GLY A 23 -0.12 3.07 -6.22
CA GLY A 23 -1.09 1.97 -6.14
C GLY A 23 -1.92 2.02 -4.85
N LEU A 24 -1.25 2.17 -3.69
CA LEU A 24 -1.92 2.25 -2.39
C LEU A 24 -2.84 3.47 -2.29
N VAL A 25 -2.39 4.65 -2.71
CA VAL A 25 -3.22 5.87 -2.68
C VAL A 25 -4.45 5.70 -3.57
N THR A 26 -4.29 5.13 -4.76
CA THR A 26 -5.40 4.88 -5.68
C THR A 26 -6.43 3.92 -5.07
N LEU A 27 -5.96 2.81 -4.51
CA LEU A 27 -6.79 1.78 -3.91
C LEU A 27 -7.49 2.29 -2.65
N LEU A 28 -6.78 2.94 -1.73
CA LEU A 28 -7.31 3.45 -0.47
C LEU A 28 -8.20 4.69 -0.64
N LYS A 29 -8.02 5.48 -1.71
CA LYS A 29 -8.93 6.58 -2.05
C LYS A 29 -10.32 6.06 -2.39
N LYS A 30 -10.39 4.99 -3.19
CA LYS A 30 -11.63 4.43 -3.72
C LYS A 30 -12.27 3.40 -2.78
N TYR A 31 -11.49 2.54 -2.14
CA TYR A 31 -12.00 1.40 -1.40
C TYR A 31 -11.66 1.47 0.10
N ARG A 32 -12.57 0.96 0.92
CA ARG A 32 -12.30 0.46 2.25
C ARG A 32 -12.02 -1.04 2.11
N VAL A 33 -10.90 -1.48 2.68
CA VAL A 33 -10.46 -2.87 2.61
C VAL A 33 -10.70 -3.51 3.96
N GLU A 34 -11.34 -4.67 3.96
CA GLU A 34 -11.62 -5.46 5.15
C GLU A 34 -11.17 -6.91 4.95
N LEU A 35 -10.98 -7.63 6.05
CA LEU A 35 -10.78 -9.08 5.99
C LEU A 35 -12.09 -9.74 5.55
N ALA A 36 -11.99 -10.79 4.73
CA ALA A 36 -13.15 -11.62 4.42
C ALA A 36 -13.65 -12.36 5.67
N GLU A 37 -14.91 -12.82 5.63
CA GLU A 37 -15.49 -13.56 6.74
C GLU A 37 -14.70 -14.85 7.01
N GLY A 38 -14.41 -15.11 8.29
CA GLY A 38 -13.60 -16.27 8.71
C GLY A 38 -12.08 -16.14 8.48
N MET A 39 -11.58 -15.02 7.96
CA MET A 39 -10.13 -14.79 7.83
C MET A 39 -9.47 -14.44 9.16
N GLU A 40 -8.37 -15.12 9.47
CA GLU A 40 -7.55 -14.80 10.64
C GLU A 40 -6.81 -13.46 10.46
N ARG A 41 -6.69 -12.70 11.54
CA ARG A 41 -6.00 -11.41 11.53
C ARG A 41 -4.48 -11.55 11.63
N LYS A 42 -4.01 -12.64 12.21
CA LYS A 42 -2.59 -12.97 12.29
C LYS A 42 -2.21 -13.72 11.01
N VAL A 43 -1.19 -13.21 10.31
CA VAL A 43 -0.64 -13.83 9.11
C VAL A 43 0.57 -14.64 9.51
N GLU A 44 0.56 -15.93 9.20
CA GLU A 44 1.73 -16.79 9.35
C GLU A 44 2.47 -16.90 8.02
N PHE A 45 3.77 -16.61 8.04
CA PHE A 45 4.62 -16.58 6.85
C PHE A 45 5.38 -17.89 6.71
N GLU A 46 5.60 -18.33 5.47
CA GLU A 46 6.42 -19.51 5.18
C GLU A 46 7.89 -19.22 5.53
N PRO A 47 8.47 -19.86 6.56
CA PRO A 47 9.81 -19.55 7.03
C PRO A 47 10.91 -19.99 6.04
N LYS A 48 10.64 -20.93 5.14
CA LYS A 48 11.63 -21.47 4.20
C LYS A 48 11.52 -20.86 2.78
N GLY A 49 10.67 -19.85 2.61
CA GLY A 49 10.47 -19.20 1.31
C GLY A 49 11.67 -18.36 0.87
N LEU A 50 12.01 -18.41 -0.42
CA LEU A 50 13.00 -17.51 -1.02
C LEU A 50 12.56 -16.03 -0.95
N ILE A 51 11.25 -15.82 -1.04
CA ILE A 51 10.57 -14.54 -0.84
C ILE A 51 9.56 -14.69 0.30
N THR A 52 9.21 -13.59 0.97
CA THR A 52 8.19 -13.62 2.03
C THR A 52 6.80 -13.77 1.41
N TYR A 53 6.09 -14.83 1.79
CA TYR A 53 4.68 -15.05 1.43
C TYR A 53 3.96 -15.78 2.58
N PRO A 54 2.62 -15.63 2.68
CA PRO A 54 1.85 -16.30 3.73
C PRO A 54 1.71 -17.81 3.46
N ILE A 55 1.59 -18.62 4.51
CA ILE A 55 1.38 -20.08 4.39
C ILE A 55 0.05 -20.39 3.70
N SER A 56 -0.96 -19.55 3.92
CA SER A 56 -2.29 -19.66 3.34
C SER A 56 -2.68 -18.40 2.55
N GLY A 57 -3.69 -18.51 1.69
CA GLY A 57 -4.21 -17.38 0.93
C GLY A 57 -4.82 -16.30 1.84
N ILE A 58 -4.72 -15.02 1.41
CA ILE A 58 -5.33 -13.89 2.11
C ILE A 58 -6.51 -13.36 1.28
N ASN A 59 -7.72 -13.57 1.77
CA ASN A 59 -8.93 -13.06 1.14
C ASN A 59 -9.34 -11.71 1.74
N LEU A 60 -9.55 -10.72 0.87
CA LEU A 60 -9.92 -9.36 1.26
C LEU A 60 -11.24 -8.96 0.61
N LYS A 61 -12.04 -8.19 1.34
CA LYS A 61 -13.27 -7.57 0.85
C LYS A 61 -13.00 -6.12 0.51
N PHE A 62 -13.31 -5.72 -0.72
CA PHE A 62 -13.21 -4.35 -1.20
C PHE A 62 -14.60 -3.71 -1.19
N ILE A 63 -14.76 -2.66 -0.39
CA ILE A 63 -16.01 -1.92 -0.26
C ILE A 63 -15.77 -0.52 -0.83
N GLU A 64 -16.51 -0.14 -1.86
CA GLU A 64 -16.37 1.20 -2.45
C GLU A 64 -16.77 2.27 -1.43
N ARG A 65 -15.94 3.30 -1.26
CA ARG A 65 -16.20 4.37 -0.29
C ARG A 65 -17.12 5.42 -0.90
N GLU A 66 -18.11 5.85 -0.16
CA GLU A 66 -18.98 6.97 -0.56
C GLU A 66 -18.18 8.26 -0.81
N GLY A 67 -18.57 9.01 -1.85
CA GLY A 67 -17.95 10.28 -2.22
C GLY A 67 -16.47 10.21 -2.61
N TRP A 68 -15.93 9.04 -3.00
CA TRP A 68 -14.50 8.92 -3.30
C TRP A 68 -14.05 9.74 -4.52
N LYS A 69 -14.95 9.98 -5.48
CA LYS A 69 -14.68 10.78 -6.68
C LYS A 69 -14.35 12.22 -6.30
N ASP A 70 -15.01 12.75 -5.28
CA ASP A 70 -14.88 14.13 -4.82
C ASP A 70 -13.66 14.36 -3.91
N ARG A 71 -13.00 13.27 -3.45
CA ARG A 71 -11.72 13.33 -2.70
C ARG A 71 -10.55 13.69 -3.60
N VAL A 72 -10.55 14.90 -4.14
CA VAL A 72 -9.43 15.48 -4.88
C VAL A 72 -8.47 16.14 -3.90
N PHE A 73 -7.17 15.98 -4.13
CA PHE A 73 -6.16 16.69 -3.34
C PHE A 73 -6.32 18.20 -3.57
N GLN A 74 -6.72 18.93 -2.53
CA GLN A 74 -6.72 20.38 -2.57
C GLN A 74 -5.36 20.89 -2.11
N SER A 75 -4.63 21.54 -3.02
CA SER A 75 -3.38 22.22 -2.66
C SER A 75 -3.70 23.40 -1.71
N PRO A 76 -2.97 23.57 -0.60
CA PRO A 76 -3.09 24.78 0.20
C PRO A 76 -2.75 25.98 -0.67
N LYS A 77 -3.71 26.90 -0.87
CA LYS A 77 -3.46 28.16 -1.59
C LYS A 77 -2.32 28.89 -0.88
N SER A 78 -1.19 29.09 -1.56
CA SER A 78 -0.13 29.97 -1.07
C SER A 78 -0.75 31.36 -0.89
N LYS A 79 -0.84 31.84 0.35
CA LYS A 79 -1.05 33.27 0.60
C LYS A 79 0.21 33.98 0.13
N VAL A 80 0.29 34.29 -1.16
CA VAL A 80 1.20 35.32 -1.67
C VAL A 80 0.52 36.64 -1.36
N SER A 81 0.77 37.17 -0.16
CA SER A 81 0.42 38.55 0.18
C SER A 81 1.41 39.46 -0.53
N SER A 82 0.87 40.36 -1.36
CA SER A 82 1.55 41.50 -1.96
C SER A 82 2.13 42.44 -0.92
#